data_AF-A0A959T3P3-F1
#
_entry.id   AF-A0A959T3P3-F1
#
_cell.length_a   1.000
_cell.length_b   1.000
_cell.length_c   1.000
_cell.angle_alpha   90.00
_cell.angle_beta   90.00
_cell.angle_gamma   90.00
#
_symmetry.space_group_name_H-M   'P 1'
#
loop_
_entity.id
_entity.type
_entity.pdbx_description
1 polymer ?
#
loop_
_entity_poly.entity_id
_entity_poly.type
_entity_poly.pdbx_seq_one_letter_code
_entity_poly.pdbx_strand_id
1 'polypeptide(L)' 'FLNTAEHSGHAMDEDVGKALAYLLEVPIGGASDMVLPGDLRRRLLDQLLLYYRFHVEGLGELRSPAVLHQVLH' A
#
# COMPACT_ATOMS: atom_id res chain seq x y z
N PHE A 1 -1.17 11.30 34.84
CA PHE A 1 -0.02 10.76 34.11
C PHE A 1 -0.40 10.64 32.65
N LEU A 2 -0.13 11.69 31.88
CA LEU A 2 -0.34 11.70 30.44
C LEU A 2 0.70 10.76 29.84
N ASN A 3 0.24 9.61 29.38
CA ASN A 3 1.06 8.69 28.61
C ASN A 3 1.43 9.43 27.33
N THR A 4 2.70 9.80 27.23
CA THR A 4 3.34 10.34 26.04
C THR A 4 2.98 9.44 24.85
N ALA A 5 2.18 9.99 23.93
CA ALA A 5 1.96 9.44 22.60
C ALA A 5 3.24 9.55 21.75
N GLU A 6 4.33 8.99 22.27
CA GLU A 6 5.48 8.55 21.50
C GLU A 6 4.97 7.36 20.68
N HIS A 7 4.81 7.52 19.36
CA HIS A 7 4.22 6.62 18.35
C HIS A 7 2.82 7.00 17.85
N SER A 8 2.75 8.06 17.06
CA SER A 8 1.75 8.26 15.99
C SER A 8 1.90 7.16 14.92
N GLY A 9 1.68 5.90 15.30
CA GLY A 9 2.35 4.72 14.72
C GLY A 9 1.88 4.17 13.38
N HIS A 10 0.97 4.81 12.66
CA HIS A 10 0.56 4.36 11.31
C HIS A 10 0.32 5.53 10.34
N ALA A 11 1.12 6.58 10.43
CA ALA A 11 1.21 7.52 9.31
C ALA A 11 1.92 6.83 8.15
N MET A 12 1.27 6.78 6.99
CA MET A 12 1.90 6.29 5.77
C MET A 12 3.12 7.17 5.46
N ASP A 13 4.24 6.56 5.09
CA ASP A 13 5.47 7.28 4.71
C ASP A 13 5.19 8.30 3.59
N GLU A 14 5.89 9.44 3.62
CA GLU A 14 5.60 10.57 2.71
C GLU A 14 5.69 10.18 1.24
N ASP A 15 6.72 9.42 0.86
CA ASP A 15 6.92 8.98 -0.53
C ASP A 15 5.80 8.02 -0.96
N VAL A 16 5.40 7.13 -0.06
CA VAL A 16 4.27 6.22 -0.28
C VAL A 16 2.96 7.00 -0.39
N GLY A 17 2.80 8.07 0.41
CA GLY A 17 1.68 9.01 0.37
C GLY A 17 1.52 9.67 -1.00
N LYS A 18 2.62 10.22 -1.52
CA LYS A 18 2.66 10.82 -2.86
C LYS A 18 2.38 9.79 -3.94
N ALA A 19 2.93 8.57 -3.81
CA ALA A 19 2.67 7.49 -4.76
C ALA A 19 1.20 7.07 -4.79
N LEU A 20 0.53 7.02 -3.64
CA LEU A 20 -0.91 6.75 -3.57
C LEU A 20 -1.73 7.88 -4.18
N ALA A 21 -1.40 9.14 -3.88
CA ALA A 21 -2.09 10.28 -4.50
C ALA A 21 -1.98 10.24 -6.02
N TYR A 22 -0.77 9.98 -6.54
CA TYR A 22 -0.55 9.81 -7.96
C TYR A 22 -1.37 8.65 -8.55
N LEU A 23 -1.43 7.50 -7.87
CA LEU A 23 -2.24 6.35 -8.30
C LEU A 23 -3.74 6.72 -8.42
N LEU A 24 -4.26 7.51 -7.48
CA LEU A 24 -5.67 7.90 -7.45
C LEU A 24 -6.05 8.89 -8.56
N GLU A 25 -5.07 9.63 -9.09
CA GLU A 25 -5.25 10.55 -10.21
C GLU A 25 -5.19 9.86 -11.58
N VAL A 26 -4.65 8.63 -11.65
CA VAL A 26 -4.52 7.88 -12.89
C VAL A 26 -5.85 7.20 -13.25
N PRO A 27 -6.40 7.43 -14.45
CA PRO A 27 -7.57 6.69 -14.92
C PRO A 27 -7.30 5.19 -14.95
N ILE A 28 -8.31 4.36 -14.66
CA ILE A 28 -8.17 2.89 -14.62
C ILE A 28 -7.51 2.33 -15.90
N GLY A 29 -7.80 2.90 -17.07
CA GLY A 29 -7.20 2.49 -18.34
C GLY A 29 -5.77 2.97 -18.60
N GLY A 30 -5.25 3.89 -17.78
CA GLY A 30 -3.90 4.47 -17.89
C GLY A 30 -2.92 3.95 -16.84
N ALA A 31 -3.32 2.97 -16.01
CA ALA A 31 -2.47 2.42 -14.95
C ALA A 31 -1.16 1.80 -15.50
N SER A 32 -1.15 1.33 -16.74
CA SER A 32 0.04 0.79 -17.41
C SER A 32 1.11 1.85 -17.70
N ASP A 33 0.71 3.12 -17.82
CA ASP A 33 1.62 4.25 -18.07
C ASP A 33 2.21 4.81 -16.77
N MET A 34 1.73 4.33 -15.63
CA MET A 34 2.20 4.77 -14.32
C MET A 34 3.59 4.19 -14.02
N VAL A 35 4.58 5.06 -13.99
CA VAL A 35 5.96 4.68 -13.65
C VAL A 35 6.23 4.98 -12.18
N LEU A 36 6.47 3.94 -11.40
CA LEU A 36 6.98 4.03 -10.03
C LEU A 36 8.29 3.23 -9.90
N PRO A 37 9.25 3.69 -9.09
CA PRO A 37 10.38 2.87 -8.67
C PRO A 37 9.90 1.54 -8.06
N GLY A 38 10.59 0.44 -8.36
CA GLY A 38 10.18 -0.90 -7.92
C GLY A 38 10.00 -1.03 -6.41
N ASP A 39 10.92 -0.45 -5.64
CA ASP A 39 10.86 -0.44 -4.18
C ASP A 39 9.66 0.35 -3.65
N LEU A 40 9.37 1.50 -4.27
CA LEU A 40 8.23 2.34 -3.89
C LEU A 40 6.90 1.66 -4.22
N ARG A 41 6.83 0.98 -5.37
CA ARG A 41 5.67 0.17 -5.78
C ARG A 41 5.40 -0.96 -4.80
N ARG A 42 6.45 -1.69 -4.37
CA ARG A 42 6.32 -2.77 -3.38
C ARG A 42 5.83 -2.23 -2.04
N ARG A 43 6.45 -1.15 -1.53
CA ARG A 43 6.04 -0.51 -0.27
C ARG A 43 4.59 -0.04 -0.29
N LEU A 44 4.16 0.58 -1.40
CA LEU A 44 2.76 1.01 -1.57
C LEU A 44 1.80 -0.18 -1.56
N LEU A 45 2.12 -1.25 -2.31
CA LEU A 45 1.29 -2.45 -2.34
C LEU A 45 1.16 -3.09 -0.95
N ASP A 46 2.25 -3.18 -0.19
CA ASP A 46 2.22 -3.75 1.15
C ASP A 46 1.28 -2.96 2.08
N GLN A 47 1.29 -1.62 1.99
CA GLN A 47 0.38 -0.76 2.76
C GLN A 47 -1.09 -0.92 2.34
N LEU A 48 -1.36 -1.02 1.04
CA LEU A 48 -2.71 -1.25 0.53
C LEU A 48 -3.25 -2.61 0.99
N LEU A 49 -2.44 -3.66 0.89
CA LEU A 49 -2.82 -5.00 1.35
C LEU A 49 -3.06 -5.00 2.86
N LEU A 50 -2.22 -4.33 3.65
CA LEU A 50 -2.42 -4.19 5.09
C LEU A 50 -3.74 -3.47 5.40
N TYR A 51 -4.01 -2.35 4.73
CA TYR A 51 -5.27 -1.61 4.87
C TYR A 51 -6.46 -2.52 4.59
N TYR A 52 -6.49 -3.18 3.43
CA TYR A 52 -7.63 -4.01 3.08
C TYR A 52 -7.79 -5.24 3.99
N ARG A 53 -6.71 -5.83 4.50
CA ARG A 53 -6.80 -6.93 5.47
C ARG A 53 -7.49 -6.53 6.78
N PHE A 54 -7.36 -5.26 7.18
CA PHE A 54 -8.05 -4.75 8.37
C PHE A 54 -9.49 -4.29 8.10
N HIS A 55 -9.82 -3.91 6.86
CA HIS A 55 -11.11 -3.29 6.54
C HIS A 55 -12.08 -4.19 5.76
N VAL A 56 -11.59 -5.28 5.16
CA VAL A 56 -12.39 -6.21 4.36
C VAL A 56 -12.39 -7.58 5.02
N GLU A 57 -13.55 -7.98 5.53
CA GLU A 57 -13.75 -9.30 6.12
C GLU A 57 -13.43 -10.41 5.10
N GLY A 58 -12.74 -11.47 5.56
CA GLY A 58 -12.31 -12.59 4.70
C GLY A 58 -11.05 -12.33 3.86
N LEU A 59 -10.60 -11.08 3.70
CA LEU A 59 -9.38 -10.77 2.95
C LEU A 59 -8.10 -11.11 3.72
N GLY A 60 -8.14 -11.10 5.05
CA GLY A 60 -7.03 -11.51 5.93
C GLY A 60 -6.55 -12.95 5.70
N GLU A 61 -7.39 -13.79 5.10
CA GLU A 61 -7.09 -15.19 4.77
C GLU A 61 -6.41 -15.37 3.40
N LEU A 62 -6.28 -14.31 2.59
CA LEU A 62 -5.45 -14.34 1.38
C LEU A 62 -3.99 -14.57 1.78
N ARG A 63 -3.59 -15.84 1.75
CA ARG A 63 -2.25 -16.36 2.05
C ARG A 63 -1.16 -15.89 1.09
N SER A 64 -1.30 -14.78 0.38
CA SER A 64 -0.40 -14.54 -0.74
C SER A 64 -0.11 -13.11 -1.17
N PRO A 65 0.51 -12.31 -0.30
CA PRO A 65 1.54 -11.38 -0.76
C PRO A 65 2.56 -12.09 -1.68
N ALA A 66 2.90 -13.36 -1.39
CA ALA A 66 3.85 -14.17 -2.17
C ALA A 66 3.41 -14.44 -3.63
N VAL A 67 2.13 -14.75 -3.89
CA VAL A 67 1.59 -14.95 -5.25
C VAL A 67 1.43 -13.61 -5.95
N LEU A 68 1.02 -12.54 -5.24
CA LEU A 68 1.01 -11.19 -5.80
C LEU A 68 2.41 -10.73 -6.24
N HIS A 69 3.45 -11.06 -5.47
CA HIS A 69 4.84 -10.82 -5.88
C HIS A 69 5.29 -11.70 -7.06
N GLN A 70 4.85 -12.96 -7.15
CA GLN A 70 5.16 -13.83 -8.30
C GLN A 70 4.59 -13.32 -9.63
N VAL A 71 3.46 -12.61 -9.62
CA VAL A 71 2.84 -12.05 -10.84
C VAL A 71 3.45 -10.69 -11.24
N LEU A 72 4.15 -10.02 -10.31
CA LEU A 72 4.84 -8.73 -10.56
C LEU A 72 6.28 -8.91 -11.11
N HIS A 73 6.66 -10.13 -11.48
CA HIS A 73 7.89 -10.45 -12.19
C HIS A 73 7.67 -10.48 -13.70
#